data_AF-A0AAV6X2M7-F1
#
_entry.id   AF-A0AAV6X2M7-F1
#
_cell.length_a   1.000
_cell.length_b   1.000
_cell.length_c   1.000
_cell.angle_alpha   90.00
_cell.angle_beta   90.00
_cell.angle_gamma   90.00
#
_symmetry.space_group_name_H-M   'P 1'
#
loop_
_entity.id
_entity.type
_entity.pdbx_description
1 polymer ?
#
loop_
_entity_poly.entity_id
_entity_poly.type
_entity_poly.pdbx_seq_one_letter_code
_entity_poly.pdbx_strand_id
1 'polypeptide(L)'
;MNRLGFKSAVYHGNVYLGDLEAVPVKNDNLQFPNNEIRIHHISANSERCHPLSVLQAISDSSVRCKLEPSSSSDFDPNPHSALINLHASCFYELKTAVVLLGNEEVHLVAMPSKQMKFPCFWCYSVPCGLYAASLRMLNKRCLAIVFDLDETLIVANTMKSFEDRIEALTGRIEHESDPVRESGMISEMKKFIEDQTLLKQYAESDYVVDGGKMYKIQHEEVPLLSDRHYRVVRPVLRLPEKNIVLTRINPENRDTSVLVRLRPAWEDLKTYLTAKGRKRFEVYVCTMAERDYALEMWRLLDPEARLIDSKKLLDCVVCVKSGARKSLLNVFQNGICHPKMAIIIDDRLKVWEDKDQPRVHVVPAFSPYFAPQAETANAVPVLCVARNVACNVRGSFFREFDENLLRRIYDIFYEDEIENLPSATDVSNYLMSEDANIIPNGNPNVVAEGMNGPEVVQRLHNLEVKTIANASSTANVTAPASLRAAALPSEKPILHENPFWRESLS
;
A
#
# COMPACT_ATOMS: atom_id res chain seq x y z
N MET A 1 -44.36 5.55 16.32
CA MET A 1 -44.28 6.00 14.92
C MET A 1 -44.05 4.77 14.06
N ASN A 2 -45.05 4.34 13.29
CA ASN A 2 -44.92 3.18 12.38
C ASN A 2 -43.96 3.55 11.25
N ARG A 3 -42.77 2.95 11.21
CA ARG A 3 -41.91 3.00 10.02
C ARG A 3 -42.55 2.09 8.97
N LEU A 4 -43.36 2.65 8.07
CA LEU A 4 -43.84 1.93 6.90
C LEU A 4 -42.64 1.60 6.01
N GLY A 5 -42.32 0.32 5.84
CA GLY A 5 -41.34 -0.10 4.85
C GLY A 5 -41.94 -0.07 3.44
N PHE A 6 -41.08 -0.07 2.43
CA PHE A 6 -41.52 -0.08 1.03
C PHE A 6 -41.59 -1.52 0.54
N LYS A 7 -42.79 -1.98 0.18
CA LYS A 7 -42.99 -3.30 -0.42
C LYS A 7 -42.32 -3.34 -1.80
N SER A 8 -41.47 -4.34 -2.01
CA SER A 8 -40.73 -4.54 -3.26
C SER A 8 -40.86 -5.98 -3.76
N ALA A 9 -41.16 -6.12 -5.05
CA ALA A 9 -41.23 -7.42 -5.71
C ALA A 9 -39.81 -7.91 -6.07
N VAL A 10 -39.49 -9.15 -5.75
CA VAL A 10 -38.14 -9.72 -5.96
C VAL A 10 -38.13 -10.64 -7.18
N TYR A 11 -37.16 -10.43 -8.05
CA TYR A 11 -36.98 -11.20 -9.29
C TYR A 11 -35.55 -11.72 -9.41
N HIS A 12 -35.39 -12.90 -10.00
CA HIS A 12 -34.12 -13.39 -10.53
C HIS A 12 -34.29 -13.69 -12.02
N GLY A 13 -33.66 -12.88 -12.87
CA GLY A 13 -34.01 -12.81 -14.28
C GLY A 13 -35.48 -12.39 -14.46
N ASN A 14 -36.27 -13.21 -15.14
CA ASN A 14 -37.71 -12.99 -15.33
C ASN A 14 -38.58 -13.75 -14.31
N VAL A 15 -37.96 -14.49 -13.38
CA VAL A 15 -38.68 -15.33 -12.41
C VAL A 15 -38.99 -14.49 -11.17
N TYR A 16 -40.28 -14.34 -10.87
CA TYR A 16 -40.75 -13.75 -9.63
C TYR A 16 -40.50 -14.71 -8.47
N LEU A 17 -39.85 -14.23 -7.40
CA LEU A 17 -39.49 -15.05 -6.24
C LEU A 17 -40.44 -14.82 -5.05
N GLY A 18 -41.02 -13.62 -4.94
CA GLY A 18 -41.88 -13.19 -3.84
C GLY A 18 -41.73 -11.70 -3.53
N ASP A 19 -42.39 -11.24 -2.47
CA ASP A 19 -42.35 -9.86 -2.01
C ASP A 19 -41.51 -9.72 -0.73
N LEU A 20 -40.75 -8.64 -0.61
CA LEU A 20 -40.05 -8.23 0.62
C LEU A 20 -40.39 -6.78 0.96
N GLU A 21 -40.39 -6.45 2.24
CA GLU A 21 -40.55 -5.10 2.76
C GLU A 21 -39.16 -4.52 3.09
N ALA A 22 -38.83 -3.38 2.48
CA ALA A 22 -37.60 -2.66 2.75
C ALA A 22 -37.78 -1.74 3.97
N VAL A 23 -37.13 -2.12 5.07
CA VAL A 23 -37.07 -1.36 6.31
C VAL A 23 -35.85 -0.42 6.28
N PRO A 24 -36.06 0.90 6.36
CA PRO A 24 -34.96 1.86 6.31
C PRO A 24 -34.11 1.81 7.57
N VAL A 25 -32.80 1.98 7.36
CA VAL A 25 -31.81 2.19 8.42
C VAL A 25 -31.64 3.71 8.61
N LYS A 26 -31.31 4.17 9.83
CA LYS A 26 -31.22 5.61 10.16
C LYS A 26 -30.50 6.41 9.06
N ASN A 27 -31.11 7.52 8.62
CA ASN A 27 -30.61 8.50 7.64
C ASN A 27 -30.39 8.05 6.19
N ASP A 28 -30.75 6.80 5.83
CA ASP A 28 -30.58 6.33 4.44
C ASP A 28 -31.76 5.50 3.95
N ASN A 29 -32.37 5.95 2.85
CA ASN A 29 -33.54 5.32 2.24
C ASN A 29 -33.15 4.81 0.86
N LEU A 30 -32.56 3.62 0.79
CA LEU A 30 -32.43 2.94 -0.50
C LEU A 30 -33.82 2.51 -0.97
N GLN A 31 -34.27 3.14 -2.06
CA GLN A 31 -35.46 2.71 -2.79
C GLN A 31 -35.00 2.01 -4.07
N PHE A 32 -35.42 0.76 -4.24
CA PHE A 32 -35.16 0.03 -5.48
C PHE A 32 -35.99 0.63 -6.63
N PRO A 33 -35.42 0.72 -7.85
CA PRO A 33 -36.15 1.23 -9.01
C PRO A 33 -37.46 0.47 -9.22
N ASN A 34 -38.55 1.19 -9.49
CA ASN A 34 -39.90 0.64 -9.68
C ASN A 34 -40.42 -0.23 -8.52
N ASN A 35 -39.82 -0.13 -7.32
CA ASN A 35 -40.06 -1.03 -6.20
C ASN A 35 -39.82 -2.51 -6.58
N GLU A 36 -38.81 -2.76 -7.42
CA GLU A 36 -38.41 -4.10 -7.83
C GLU A 36 -36.95 -4.40 -7.44
N ILE A 37 -36.74 -5.49 -6.71
CA ILE A 37 -35.42 -6.02 -6.41
C ILE A 37 -35.08 -7.02 -7.51
N ARG A 38 -34.30 -6.58 -8.50
CA ARG A 38 -33.87 -7.41 -9.63
C ARG A 38 -32.47 -7.97 -9.39
N ILE A 39 -32.40 -9.23 -8.99
CA ILE A 39 -31.14 -9.95 -8.79
C ILE A 39 -30.47 -10.15 -10.15
N HIS A 40 -29.33 -9.51 -10.33
CA HIS A 40 -28.50 -9.62 -11.53
C HIS A 40 -27.72 -10.93 -11.53
N HIS A 41 -27.11 -11.27 -10.41
CA HIS A 41 -26.34 -12.51 -10.26
C HIS A 41 -26.23 -12.91 -8.77
N ILE A 42 -25.77 -14.14 -8.54
CA ILE A 42 -25.38 -14.62 -7.22
C ILE A 42 -23.85 -14.56 -7.12
N SER A 43 -23.32 -14.06 -6.01
CA SER A 43 -21.87 -13.96 -5.82
C SER A 43 -21.20 -15.33 -5.76
N ALA A 44 -19.88 -15.38 -5.97
CA ALA A 44 -19.10 -16.60 -5.76
C ALA A 44 -19.21 -17.08 -4.29
N ASN A 45 -19.17 -18.40 -4.10
CA ASN A 45 -19.14 -19.03 -2.78
C ASN A 45 -17.86 -18.60 -2.04
N SER A 46 -18.01 -18.34 -0.75
CA SER A 46 -16.86 -18.15 0.13
C SER A 46 -16.43 -19.49 0.75
N GLU A 47 -15.12 -19.74 0.79
CA GLU A 47 -14.56 -20.93 1.46
C GLU A 47 -14.41 -20.74 2.97
N ARG A 48 -14.43 -19.49 3.45
CA ARG A 48 -14.03 -19.15 4.83
C ARG A 48 -14.74 -17.94 5.40
N CYS A 49 -14.90 -16.88 4.60
CA CYS A 49 -15.37 -15.59 5.06
C CYS A 49 -16.89 -15.46 4.89
N HIS A 50 -17.62 -15.24 5.99
CA HIS A 50 -19.03 -14.88 5.93
C HIS A 50 -19.21 -13.58 5.10
N PRO A 51 -20.24 -13.45 4.24
CA PRO A 51 -20.40 -12.23 3.43
C PRO A 51 -20.42 -10.93 4.23
N LEU A 52 -21.03 -10.97 5.42
CA LEU A 52 -21.03 -9.83 6.36
C LEU A 52 -19.61 -9.42 6.78
N SER A 53 -18.67 -10.36 6.95
CA SER A 53 -17.29 -10.03 7.36
C SER A 53 -16.47 -9.43 6.24
N VAL A 54 -16.71 -9.87 5.01
CA VAL A 54 -16.13 -9.25 3.82
C VAL A 54 -16.61 -7.80 3.71
N LEU A 55 -17.92 -7.59 3.79
CA LEU A 55 -18.53 -6.27 3.64
C LEU A 55 -18.16 -5.32 4.79
N GLN A 56 -18.10 -5.82 6.02
CA GLN A 56 -17.66 -5.01 7.17
C GLN A 56 -16.18 -4.63 7.08
N ALA A 57 -15.32 -5.46 6.49
CA ALA A 57 -13.91 -5.12 6.30
C ALA A 57 -13.67 -4.03 5.24
N ILE A 58 -14.61 -3.84 4.31
CA ILE A 58 -14.46 -2.93 3.17
C ILE A 58 -15.45 -1.77 3.19
N SER A 59 -16.26 -1.66 4.24
CA SER A 59 -17.27 -0.64 4.34
C SER A 59 -17.54 -0.22 5.77
N ASP A 60 -17.30 1.05 6.07
CA ASP A 60 -17.38 1.56 7.43
C ASP A 60 -18.81 1.86 7.91
N SER A 61 -19.81 1.89 7.02
CA SER A 61 -21.26 2.01 7.34
C SER A 61 -22.09 1.99 6.04
N SER A 62 -22.39 0.83 5.47
CA SER A 62 -23.09 0.73 4.18
C SER A 62 -24.34 -0.13 4.16
N VAL A 63 -24.88 -0.50 5.33
CA VAL A 63 -26.21 -1.09 5.35
C VAL A 63 -27.22 -0.03 4.95
N ARG A 64 -27.71 -0.13 3.72
CA ARG A 64 -28.64 0.82 3.11
C ARG A 64 -30.07 0.59 3.56
N CYS A 65 -30.45 -0.67 3.73
CA CYS A 65 -31.75 -1.08 4.23
C CYS A 65 -31.69 -2.51 4.75
N LYS A 66 -32.72 -2.88 5.51
CA LYS A 66 -33.01 -4.26 5.91
C LYS A 66 -34.22 -4.75 5.13
N LEU A 67 -34.25 -6.01 4.73
CA LEU A 67 -35.39 -6.62 4.04
C LEU A 67 -36.01 -7.69 4.94
N GLU A 68 -37.33 -7.67 5.09
CA GLU A 68 -38.09 -8.69 5.83
C GLU A 68 -39.39 -9.08 5.10
N PRO A 69 -40.03 -10.20 5.48
CA PRO A 69 -41.31 -10.60 4.90
C PRO A 69 -42.39 -9.55 5.19
N SER A 70 -43.28 -9.32 4.22
CA SER A 70 -44.42 -8.40 4.40
C SER A 70 -45.40 -8.91 5.46
N SER A 71 -45.82 -8.04 6.36
CA SER A 71 -46.80 -8.36 7.42
C SER A 71 -48.24 -8.62 6.94
N SER A 72 -48.53 -8.32 5.66
CA SER A 72 -49.88 -8.36 5.05
C SER A 72 -50.10 -9.53 4.09
N SER A 73 -49.10 -10.37 3.86
CA SER A 73 -49.34 -11.64 3.17
C SER A 73 -49.95 -12.62 4.16
N ASP A 74 -51.19 -13.03 3.92
CA ASP A 74 -51.64 -14.35 4.36
C ASP A 74 -50.50 -15.31 4.06
N PHE A 75 -49.96 -15.95 5.10
CA PHE A 75 -48.92 -16.96 4.97
C PHE A 75 -49.46 -18.01 4.02
N ASP A 76 -49.16 -17.90 2.72
CA ASP A 76 -49.33 -19.00 1.80
C ASP A 76 -48.36 -20.06 2.32
N PRO A 77 -48.87 -21.15 2.93
CA PRO A 77 -48.08 -22.04 3.76
C PRO A 77 -47.20 -22.94 2.91
N ASN A 78 -46.92 -22.56 1.67
CA ASN A 78 -46.07 -23.31 0.78
C ASN A 78 -44.63 -23.25 1.35
N PRO A 79 -44.12 -24.36 1.92
CA PRO A 79 -42.83 -24.40 2.60
C PRO A 79 -41.63 -24.26 1.63
N HIS A 80 -41.91 -23.92 0.37
CA HIS A 80 -40.98 -23.80 -0.75
C HIS A 80 -41.11 -22.43 -1.46
N SER A 81 -41.34 -21.33 -0.71
CA SER A 81 -41.27 -20.02 -1.36
C SER A 81 -39.87 -19.82 -1.94
N ALA A 82 -39.78 -19.38 -3.20
CA ALA A 82 -38.51 -19.27 -3.90
C ALA A 82 -37.56 -18.27 -3.19
N LEU A 83 -38.11 -17.32 -2.43
CA LEU A 83 -37.36 -16.45 -1.53
C LEU A 83 -36.71 -17.18 -0.35
N ILE A 84 -37.37 -18.16 0.27
CA ILE A 84 -36.78 -18.98 1.34
C ILE A 84 -35.61 -19.79 0.77
N ASN A 85 -35.77 -20.37 -0.44
CA ASN A 85 -34.69 -21.10 -1.10
C ASN A 85 -33.49 -20.19 -1.44
N LEU A 86 -33.75 -18.96 -1.91
CA LEU A 86 -32.71 -17.96 -2.14
C LEU A 86 -31.97 -17.62 -0.83
N HIS A 87 -32.71 -17.32 0.24
CA HIS A 87 -32.13 -17.01 1.54
C HIS A 87 -31.28 -18.17 2.07
N ALA A 88 -31.82 -19.39 2.06
CA ALA A 88 -31.12 -20.59 2.51
C ALA A 88 -29.84 -20.83 1.70
N SER A 89 -29.88 -20.74 0.36
CA SER A 89 -28.68 -20.89 -0.47
C SER A 89 -27.63 -19.81 -0.16
N CYS A 90 -28.04 -18.54 -0.06
CA CYS A 90 -27.12 -17.46 0.33
C CYS A 90 -26.51 -17.68 1.72
N PHE A 91 -27.32 -18.09 2.69
CA PHE A 91 -26.88 -18.29 4.07
C PHE A 91 -25.93 -19.48 4.22
N TYR A 92 -26.34 -20.67 3.78
CA TYR A 92 -25.57 -21.90 3.98
C TYR A 92 -24.36 -22.00 3.06
N GLU A 93 -24.40 -21.40 1.87
CA GLU A 93 -23.28 -21.43 0.92
C GLU A 93 -22.40 -20.17 0.97
N LEU A 94 -22.63 -19.28 1.94
CA LEU A 94 -21.87 -18.04 2.15
C LEU A 94 -21.80 -17.17 0.89
N LYS A 95 -22.97 -16.93 0.29
CA LYS A 95 -23.16 -16.10 -0.90
C LYS A 95 -24.07 -14.91 -0.62
N THR A 96 -24.15 -14.03 -1.61
CA THR A 96 -25.08 -12.90 -1.64
C THR A 96 -25.84 -12.91 -2.95
N ALA A 97 -27.09 -12.47 -2.91
CA ALA A 97 -27.79 -12.07 -4.12
C ALA A 97 -27.41 -10.62 -4.45
N VAL A 98 -27.04 -10.35 -5.69
CA VAL A 98 -26.46 -9.06 -6.08
C VAL A 98 -27.40 -8.33 -7.02
N VAL A 99 -27.73 -7.08 -6.68
CA VAL A 99 -28.47 -6.13 -7.52
C VAL A 99 -27.49 -5.08 -8.02
N LEU A 100 -27.56 -4.71 -9.31
CA LEU A 100 -26.73 -3.65 -9.86
C LEU A 100 -27.53 -2.34 -9.90
N LEU A 101 -26.99 -1.29 -9.28
CA LEU A 101 -27.54 0.06 -9.28
C LEU A 101 -26.46 1.03 -9.76
N GLY A 102 -26.45 1.31 -11.07
CA GLY A 102 -25.41 2.16 -11.68
C GLY A 102 -24.03 1.51 -11.56
N ASN A 103 -23.12 2.17 -10.86
CA ASN A 103 -21.74 1.70 -10.61
C ASN A 103 -21.56 1.02 -9.24
N GLU A 104 -22.66 0.69 -8.57
CA GLU A 104 -22.66 0.00 -7.28
C GLU A 104 -23.33 -1.37 -7.37
N GLU A 105 -22.79 -2.30 -6.59
CA GLU A 105 -23.38 -3.59 -6.29
C GLU A 105 -24.08 -3.51 -4.93
N VAL A 106 -25.38 -3.78 -4.91
CA VAL A 106 -26.14 -3.98 -3.67
C VAL A 106 -26.19 -5.47 -3.37
N HIS A 107 -25.50 -5.86 -2.30
CA HIS A 107 -25.43 -7.23 -1.82
C HIS A 107 -26.50 -7.49 -0.77
N LEU A 108 -27.42 -8.42 -1.06
CA LEU A 108 -28.39 -8.95 -0.11
C LEU A 108 -27.70 -10.07 0.68
N VAL A 109 -27.31 -9.76 1.91
CA VAL A 109 -26.70 -10.70 2.85
C VAL A 109 -27.81 -11.39 3.64
N ALA A 110 -27.94 -12.70 3.50
CA ALA A 110 -28.90 -13.48 4.27
C ALA A 110 -28.53 -13.46 5.76
N MET A 111 -29.46 -13.03 6.62
CA MET A 111 -29.25 -12.90 8.06
C MET A 111 -30.12 -13.90 8.84
N PRO A 112 -29.65 -14.44 9.97
CA PRO A 112 -30.50 -15.18 10.90
C PRO A 112 -31.39 -14.22 11.69
N SER A 113 -32.57 -14.67 12.13
CA SER A 113 -33.51 -13.85 12.90
C SER A 113 -33.80 -14.49 14.27
N LYS A 114 -33.70 -13.68 15.33
CA LYS A 114 -34.13 -14.10 16.70
C LYS A 114 -35.65 -14.24 16.78
N GLN A 115 -36.38 -13.47 15.97
CA GLN A 115 -37.84 -13.43 15.94
C GLN A 115 -38.44 -14.43 14.94
N MET A 116 -37.63 -15.32 14.35
CA MET A 116 -38.04 -16.28 13.31
C MET A 116 -38.69 -15.62 12.08
N LYS A 117 -38.32 -14.37 11.78
CA LYS A 117 -38.68 -13.72 10.53
C LYS A 117 -37.79 -14.27 9.42
N PHE A 118 -38.38 -14.98 8.46
CA PHE A 118 -37.66 -15.49 7.30
C PHE A 118 -38.50 -15.30 6.02
N PRO A 119 -37.87 -14.91 4.90
CA PRO A 119 -36.44 -14.61 4.73
C PRO A 119 -36.08 -13.16 5.09
N CYS A 120 -34.92 -12.97 5.74
CA CYS A 120 -34.42 -11.66 6.18
C CYS A 120 -33.03 -11.36 5.60
N PHE A 121 -32.84 -10.14 5.08
CA PHE A 121 -31.57 -9.71 4.49
C PHE A 121 -31.11 -8.35 5.01
N TRP A 122 -29.79 -8.16 5.08
CA TRP A 122 -29.19 -6.82 5.15
C TRP A 122 -28.64 -6.45 3.77
N CYS A 123 -28.92 -5.23 3.32
CA CYS A 123 -28.48 -4.74 2.01
C CYS A 123 -27.27 -3.82 2.17
N TYR A 124 -26.13 -4.24 1.62
CA TYR A 124 -24.90 -3.45 1.59
C TYR A 124 -24.67 -2.88 0.20
N SER A 125 -24.29 -1.60 0.08
CA SER A 125 -23.82 -1.04 -1.20
C SER A 125 -22.31 -0.91 -1.22
N VAL A 126 -21.67 -1.41 -2.28
CA VAL A 126 -20.24 -1.27 -2.54
C VAL A 126 -19.99 -0.98 -4.04
N PRO A 127 -18.87 -0.34 -4.41
CA PRO A 127 -18.50 -0.19 -5.82
C PRO A 127 -18.42 -1.55 -6.53
N CYS A 128 -18.86 -1.60 -7.80
CA CYS A 128 -18.84 -2.84 -8.58
C CYS A 128 -17.48 -3.55 -8.55
N GLY A 129 -17.49 -4.86 -8.31
CA GLY A 129 -16.31 -5.71 -8.29
C GLY A 129 -15.55 -5.74 -6.95
N LEU A 130 -15.78 -4.77 -6.05
CA LEU A 130 -15.04 -4.65 -4.80
C LEU A 130 -15.29 -5.81 -3.84
N TYR A 131 -16.53 -6.28 -3.74
CA TYR A 131 -16.85 -7.45 -2.93
C TYR A 131 -16.10 -8.68 -3.44
N ALA A 132 -16.16 -8.95 -4.75
CA ALA A 132 -15.52 -10.12 -5.36
C ALA A 132 -13.99 -10.08 -5.21
N ALA A 133 -13.38 -8.91 -5.40
CA ALA A 133 -11.95 -8.72 -5.21
C ALA A 133 -11.53 -8.97 -3.75
N SER A 134 -12.27 -8.38 -2.81
CA SER A 134 -12.00 -8.47 -1.37
C SER A 134 -12.23 -9.89 -0.85
N LEU A 135 -13.29 -10.57 -1.28
CA LEU A 135 -13.56 -11.97 -0.97
C LEU A 135 -12.38 -12.86 -1.40
N ARG A 136 -11.89 -12.68 -2.64
CA ARG A 136 -10.73 -13.43 -3.16
C ARG A 136 -9.48 -13.17 -2.31
N MET A 137 -9.23 -11.92 -1.93
CA MET A 137 -8.07 -11.54 -1.13
C MET A 137 -8.13 -12.12 0.29
N LEU A 138 -9.28 -12.01 0.97
CA LEU A 138 -9.49 -12.53 2.33
C LEU A 138 -9.41 -14.06 2.38
N ASN A 139 -10.02 -14.77 1.43
CA ASN A 139 -9.92 -16.24 1.35
C ASN A 139 -8.47 -16.70 1.14
N LYS A 140 -7.70 -16.00 0.28
CA LYS A 140 -6.29 -16.32 0.03
C LYS A 140 -5.33 -15.81 1.10
N ARG A 141 -5.84 -15.07 2.10
CA ARG A 141 -5.02 -14.34 3.09
C ARG A 141 -3.96 -13.45 2.42
N CYS A 142 -4.40 -12.76 1.37
CA CYS A 142 -3.59 -11.90 0.53
C CYS A 142 -4.01 -10.44 0.74
N LEU A 143 -3.03 -9.54 0.88
CA LEU A 143 -3.25 -8.08 0.92
C LEU A 143 -2.71 -7.43 -0.36
N ALA A 144 -2.88 -6.13 -0.53
CA ALA A 144 -2.21 -5.38 -1.60
C ALA A 144 -0.93 -4.73 -1.06
N ILE A 145 0.10 -4.67 -1.90
CA ILE A 145 1.30 -3.86 -1.65
C ILE A 145 1.55 -2.95 -2.86
N VAL A 146 1.75 -1.67 -2.60
CA VAL A 146 2.01 -0.66 -3.63
C VAL A 146 3.43 -0.14 -3.45
N PHE A 147 4.24 -0.23 -4.50
CA PHE A 147 5.60 0.28 -4.51
C PHE A 147 5.70 1.58 -5.30
N ASP A 148 6.47 2.52 -4.78
CA ASP A 148 7.19 3.46 -5.64
C ASP A 148 8.44 2.81 -6.28
N LEU A 149 9.02 3.46 -7.31
CA LEU A 149 10.19 2.96 -8.02
C LEU A 149 11.46 3.74 -7.66
N ASP A 150 11.59 4.96 -8.15
CA ASP A 150 12.81 5.77 -8.06
C ASP A 150 13.08 6.20 -6.63
N GLU A 151 14.32 6.06 -6.17
CA GLU A 151 14.73 6.34 -4.79
C GLU A 151 14.03 5.44 -3.74
N THR A 152 13.09 4.58 -4.14
CA THR A 152 12.49 3.56 -3.28
C THR A 152 13.09 2.17 -3.52
N LEU A 153 12.99 1.65 -4.74
CA LEU A 153 13.48 0.32 -5.15
C LEU A 153 14.71 0.38 -6.06
N ILE A 154 14.87 1.47 -6.79
CA ILE A 154 15.93 1.64 -7.79
C ILE A 154 16.42 3.08 -7.86
N VAL A 155 17.60 3.29 -8.44
CA VAL A 155 18.03 4.58 -8.95
C VAL A 155 18.53 4.39 -10.37
N ALA A 156 17.99 5.18 -11.30
CA ALA A 156 18.40 5.13 -12.70
C ALA A 156 19.05 6.44 -13.15
N ASN A 157 20.03 6.34 -14.05
CA ASN A 157 20.70 7.49 -14.63
C ASN A 157 20.90 7.30 -16.14
N THR A 158 20.65 8.36 -16.90
CA THR A 158 21.04 8.50 -18.30
C THR A 158 22.43 9.11 -18.39
N MET A 159 23.04 9.13 -19.59
CA MET A 159 24.29 9.86 -19.80
C MET A 159 24.14 11.33 -19.39
N LYS A 160 23.04 11.97 -19.79
CA LYS A 160 22.76 13.36 -19.45
C LYS A 160 22.61 13.59 -17.94
N SER A 161 21.90 12.70 -17.24
CA SER A 161 21.74 12.87 -15.78
C SER A 161 23.05 12.64 -15.03
N PHE A 162 23.96 11.79 -15.53
CA PHE A 162 25.31 11.70 -14.97
C PHE A 162 26.12 12.98 -15.21
N GLU A 163 26.12 13.50 -16.43
CA GLU A 163 26.81 14.75 -16.77
C GLU A 163 26.34 15.91 -15.88
N ASP A 164 25.02 16.09 -15.75
CA ASP A 164 24.43 17.16 -14.93
C ASP A 164 24.79 17.02 -13.44
N ARG A 165 24.80 15.80 -12.91
CA ARG A 165 25.17 15.53 -11.51
C ARG A 165 26.66 15.75 -11.26
N ILE A 166 27.51 15.33 -12.20
CA ILE A 166 28.97 15.54 -12.15
C ILE A 166 29.29 17.03 -12.22
N GLU A 167 28.67 17.78 -13.13
CA GLU A 167 28.87 19.22 -13.25
C GLU A 167 28.44 19.95 -11.96
N ALA A 168 27.24 19.68 -11.47
CA ALA A 168 26.73 20.28 -10.25
C ALA A 168 27.59 19.95 -9.02
N LEU A 169 28.07 18.71 -8.90
CA LEU A 169 28.91 18.30 -7.79
C LEU A 169 30.33 18.90 -7.89
N THR A 170 30.85 19.09 -9.10
CA THR A 170 32.15 19.76 -9.33
C THR A 170 32.10 21.19 -8.81
N GLY A 171 31.07 21.95 -9.19
CA GLY A 171 30.90 23.33 -8.70
C GLY A 171 30.72 23.41 -7.18
N ARG A 172 30.09 22.40 -6.54
CA ARG A 172 29.97 22.33 -5.08
C ARG A 172 31.31 22.04 -4.40
N ILE A 173 32.13 21.16 -4.96
CA ILE A 173 33.47 20.84 -4.44
C ILE A 173 34.37 22.07 -4.47
N GLU A 174 34.35 22.86 -5.54
CA GLU A 174 35.15 24.09 -5.68
C GLU A 174 34.86 25.14 -4.60
N HIS A 175 33.71 25.05 -3.93
CA HIS A 175 33.28 25.99 -2.90
C HIS A 175 33.16 25.35 -1.51
N GLU A 176 33.52 24.07 -1.37
CA GLU A 176 33.54 23.39 -0.08
C GLU A 176 34.85 23.70 0.66
N SER A 177 34.72 24.09 1.91
CA SER A 177 35.86 24.48 2.77
C SER A 177 36.17 23.44 3.83
N ASP A 178 35.20 22.57 4.14
CA ASP A 178 35.38 21.47 5.07
C ASP A 178 36.03 20.27 4.35
N PRO A 179 37.26 19.86 4.74
CA PRO A 179 37.98 18.80 4.05
C PRO A 179 37.33 17.41 4.16
N VAL A 180 36.52 17.17 5.21
CA VAL A 180 35.79 15.91 5.36
C VAL A 180 34.61 15.87 4.40
N ARG A 181 33.87 16.97 4.28
CA ARG A 181 32.76 17.09 3.32
C ARG A 181 33.27 17.04 1.88
N GLU A 182 34.35 17.75 1.58
CA GLU A 182 35.00 17.75 0.27
C GLU A 182 35.40 16.33 -0.14
N SER A 183 36.09 15.58 0.74
CA SER A 183 36.46 14.18 0.50
C SER A 183 35.24 13.29 0.26
N GLY A 184 34.15 13.51 1.00
CA GLY A 184 32.87 12.85 0.78
C GLY A 184 32.31 13.11 -0.62
N MET A 185 32.28 14.37 -1.06
CA MET A 185 31.82 14.77 -2.40
C MET A 185 32.73 14.22 -3.51
N ILE A 186 34.05 14.20 -3.33
CA ILE A 186 34.99 13.59 -4.29
C ILE A 186 34.74 12.08 -4.41
N SER A 187 34.48 11.40 -3.30
CA SER A 187 34.12 9.98 -3.30
C SER A 187 32.79 9.73 -4.01
N GLU A 188 31.79 10.60 -3.83
CA GLU A 188 30.53 10.55 -4.58
C GLU A 188 30.76 10.75 -6.09
N MET A 189 31.52 11.77 -6.46
CA MET A 189 31.90 12.08 -7.83
C MET A 189 32.53 10.89 -8.53
N LYS A 190 33.49 10.24 -7.86
CA LYS A 190 34.19 9.07 -8.41
C LYS A 190 33.21 7.95 -8.78
N LYS A 191 32.20 7.69 -7.94
CA LYS A 191 31.18 6.67 -8.23
C LYS A 191 30.32 7.04 -9.44
N PHE A 192 29.95 8.32 -9.59
CA PHE A 192 29.24 8.80 -10.77
C PHE A 192 30.07 8.61 -12.05
N ILE A 193 31.35 8.98 -12.03
CA ILE A 193 32.26 8.82 -13.19
C ILE A 193 32.44 7.34 -13.55
N GLU A 194 32.61 6.48 -12.55
CA GLU A 194 32.74 5.03 -12.75
C GLU A 194 31.50 4.46 -13.46
N ASP A 195 30.30 4.74 -12.96
CA ASP A 195 29.05 4.26 -13.55
C ASP A 195 28.74 4.91 -14.92
N GLN A 196 29.02 6.19 -15.08
CA GLN A 196 28.94 6.88 -16.38
C GLN A 196 29.82 6.20 -17.42
N THR A 197 31.02 5.76 -17.04
CA THR A 197 31.94 5.03 -17.92
C THR A 197 31.37 3.67 -18.34
N LEU A 198 30.68 2.96 -17.44
CA LEU A 198 29.98 1.71 -17.76
C LEU A 198 28.84 1.97 -18.76
N LEU A 199 28.03 3.01 -18.51
CA LEU A 199 26.92 3.38 -19.39
C LEU A 199 27.41 3.77 -20.79
N LYS A 200 28.51 4.52 -20.87
CA LYS A 200 29.14 4.90 -22.14
C LYS A 200 29.60 3.69 -22.95
N GLN A 201 30.31 2.74 -22.33
CA GLN A 201 30.72 1.50 -22.99
C GLN A 201 29.51 0.72 -23.55
N TYR A 202 28.46 0.59 -22.74
CA TYR A 202 27.22 -0.08 -23.16
C TYR A 202 26.55 0.65 -24.34
N ALA A 203 26.42 1.97 -24.27
CA ALA A 203 25.78 2.77 -25.32
C ALA A 203 26.54 2.73 -26.65
N GLU A 204 27.88 2.72 -26.61
CA GLU A 204 28.73 2.72 -27.79
C GLU A 204 28.90 1.31 -28.40
N SER A 205 29.02 0.28 -27.56
CA SER A 205 29.55 -1.02 -27.99
C SER A 205 28.70 -2.24 -27.62
N ASP A 206 27.56 -2.07 -26.93
CA ASP A 206 26.70 -3.20 -26.49
C ASP A 206 27.45 -4.24 -25.62
N TYR A 207 28.51 -3.81 -24.93
CA TYR A 207 29.21 -4.60 -23.91
C TYR A 207 29.79 -3.66 -22.83
N VAL A 208 30.18 -4.24 -21.70
CA VAL A 208 30.88 -3.55 -20.61
C VAL A 208 32.06 -4.40 -20.15
N VAL A 209 33.21 -3.79 -19.92
CA VAL A 209 34.34 -4.43 -19.23
C VAL A 209 34.43 -3.88 -17.81
N ASP A 210 34.31 -4.78 -16.83
CA ASP A 210 34.37 -4.45 -15.41
C ASP A 210 35.23 -5.49 -14.67
N GLY A 211 36.20 -5.04 -13.88
CA GLY A 211 37.13 -5.93 -13.17
C GLY A 211 37.90 -6.90 -14.07
N GLY A 212 38.16 -6.53 -15.33
CA GLY A 212 38.81 -7.39 -16.33
C GLY A 212 37.89 -8.46 -16.96
N LYS A 213 36.61 -8.52 -16.55
CA LYS A 213 35.61 -9.42 -17.13
C LYS A 213 34.72 -8.65 -18.11
N MET A 214 34.51 -9.24 -19.29
CA MET A 214 33.62 -8.70 -20.31
C MET A 214 32.20 -9.24 -20.14
N TYR A 215 31.23 -8.34 -20.08
CA TYR A 215 29.81 -8.60 -20.04
C TYR A 215 29.18 -8.16 -21.36
N LYS A 216 28.37 -9.01 -21.98
CA LYS A 216 27.67 -8.71 -23.24
C LYS A 216 26.19 -8.56 -22.99
N ILE A 217 25.51 -7.82 -23.86
CA ILE A 217 24.05 -7.73 -23.84
C ILE A 217 23.38 -9.08 -24.02
N GLN A 218 22.22 -9.21 -23.40
CA GLN A 218 21.23 -10.25 -23.63
C GLN A 218 19.99 -9.59 -24.23
N HIS A 219 19.46 -10.18 -25.28
CA HIS A 219 18.25 -9.70 -25.93
C HIS A 219 17.05 -10.29 -25.20
N GLU A 220 16.45 -9.50 -24.31
CA GLU A 220 15.28 -9.90 -23.52
C GLU A 220 14.00 -9.47 -24.23
N GLU A 221 13.08 -10.42 -24.51
CA GLU A 221 11.77 -10.10 -25.08
C GLU A 221 10.92 -9.32 -24.05
N VAL A 222 10.26 -8.26 -24.50
CA VAL A 222 9.25 -7.56 -23.71
C VAL A 222 7.92 -8.27 -23.91
N PRO A 223 7.27 -8.80 -22.85
CA PRO A 223 5.96 -9.43 -22.97
C PRO A 223 4.97 -8.48 -23.65
N LEU A 224 4.18 -8.99 -24.61
CA LEU A 224 3.23 -8.19 -25.38
C LEU A 224 2.20 -7.55 -24.45
N LEU A 225 2.25 -6.22 -24.33
CA LEU A 225 1.35 -5.44 -23.48
C LEU A 225 0.04 -5.04 -24.20
N SER A 226 -0.08 -5.25 -25.51
CA SER A 226 -1.30 -4.97 -26.29
C SER A 226 -1.37 -5.82 -27.56
N ASP A 227 -2.52 -5.80 -28.25
CA ASP A 227 -2.84 -6.50 -29.51
C ASP A 227 -1.96 -6.09 -30.72
N ARG A 228 -0.93 -5.27 -30.46
CA ARG A 228 0.05 -4.82 -31.44
C ARG A 228 1.09 -5.92 -31.65
N HIS A 229 1.07 -6.54 -32.83
CA HIS A 229 1.91 -7.68 -33.22
C HIS A 229 3.43 -7.42 -33.34
N TYR A 230 3.97 -6.32 -32.82
CA TYR A 230 5.41 -6.07 -32.84
C TYR A 230 6.06 -6.58 -31.56
N ARG A 231 6.91 -7.61 -31.71
CA ARG A 231 7.82 -8.06 -30.65
C ARG A 231 8.85 -6.97 -30.38
N VAL A 232 8.87 -6.43 -29.17
CA VAL A 232 9.92 -5.52 -28.72
C VAL A 232 10.97 -6.36 -27.99
N VAL A 233 12.23 -6.21 -28.39
CA VAL A 233 13.37 -6.91 -27.78
C VAL A 233 14.32 -5.86 -27.24
N ARG A 234 14.67 -5.96 -25.96
CA ARG A 234 15.54 -4.98 -25.31
C ARG A 234 16.94 -5.55 -25.09
N PRO A 235 18.00 -4.76 -25.38
CA PRO A 235 19.37 -5.13 -25.07
C PRO A 235 19.64 -4.88 -23.59
N VAL A 236 19.64 -5.93 -22.76
CA VAL A 236 19.85 -5.83 -21.31
C VAL A 236 21.23 -6.37 -20.94
N LEU A 237 21.97 -5.66 -20.10
CA LEU A 237 23.22 -6.17 -19.53
C LEU A 237 23.14 -6.09 -18.01
N ARG A 238 23.33 -7.23 -17.34
CA ARG A 238 23.26 -7.33 -15.87
C ARG A 238 24.64 -7.51 -15.28
N LEU A 239 24.96 -6.74 -14.24
CA LEU A 239 26.15 -6.85 -13.39
C LEU A 239 25.70 -7.23 -11.97
N PRO A 240 25.46 -8.53 -11.69
CA PRO A 240 24.82 -8.96 -10.45
C PRO A 240 25.61 -8.57 -9.19
N GLU A 241 26.94 -8.66 -9.25
CA GLU A 241 27.83 -8.32 -8.12
C GLU A 241 27.73 -6.85 -7.68
N LYS A 242 27.28 -5.96 -8.58
CA LYS A 242 27.10 -4.53 -8.30
C LYS A 242 25.64 -4.12 -8.16
N ASN A 243 24.69 -5.06 -8.31
CA ASN A 243 23.26 -4.77 -8.44
C ASN A 243 22.97 -3.72 -9.54
N ILE A 244 23.70 -3.77 -10.66
CA ILE A 244 23.52 -2.85 -11.79
C ILE A 244 22.89 -3.59 -12.96
N VAL A 245 21.95 -2.92 -13.63
CA VAL A 245 21.38 -3.34 -14.91
C VAL A 245 21.44 -2.18 -15.89
N LEU A 246 21.91 -2.43 -17.10
CA LEU A 246 21.92 -1.50 -18.22
C LEU A 246 20.85 -1.91 -19.22
N THR A 247 20.06 -0.95 -19.68
CA THR A 247 18.98 -1.16 -20.66
C THR A 247 18.79 0.07 -21.54
N ARG A 248 17.86 0.00 -22.50
CA ARG A 248 17.37 1.12 -23.29
C ARG A 248 15.86 1.25 -23.13
N ILE A 249 15.34 2.47 -22.94
CA ILE A 249 13.90 2.74 -22.90
C ILE A 249 13.26 2.62 -24.29
N ASN A 250 13.98 3.03 -25.34
CA ASN A 250 13.66 2.69 -26.72
C ASN A 250 14.81 1.82 -27.27
N PRO A 251 14.59 0.53 -27.57
CA PRO A 251 15.68 -0.39 -27.92
C PRO A 251 16.45 0.04 -29.18
N GLU A 252 15.79 0.77 -30.08
CA GLU A 252 16.37 1.27 -31.33
C GLU A 252 17.16 2.57 -31.14
N ASN A 253 16.96 3.27 -30.02
CA ASN A 253 17.64 4.54 -29.75
C ASN A 253 18.64 4.40 -28.60
N ARG A 254 19.94 4.41 -28.95
CA ARG A 254 21.05 4.34 -28.00
C ARG A 254 21.11 5.51 -27.02
N ASP A 255 20.56 6.68 -27.37
CA ASP A 255 20.50 7.84 -26.47
C ASP A 255 19.54 7.63 -25.30
N THR A 256 18.65 6.63 -25.42
CA THR A 256 17.76 6.21 -24.32
C THR A 256 18.37 5.13 -23.43
N SER A 257 19.70 4.95 -23.50
CA SER A 257 20.43 4.03 -22.62
C SER A 257 20.40 4.54 -21.17
N VAL A 258 20.16 3.63 -20.24
CA VAL A 258 20.01 3.91 -18.82
C VAL A 258 20.80 2.89 -18.01
N LEU A 259 21.53 3.37 -17.01
CA LEU A 259 22.12 2.55 -15.96
C LEU A 259 21.18 2.57 -14.75
N VAL A 260 20.76 1.38 -14.30
CA VAL A 260 19.84 1.18 -13.19
C VAL A 260 20.57 0.46 -12.07
N ARG A 261 20.65 1.08 -10.89
CA ARG A 261 21.03 0.41 -9.65
C ARG A 261 19.78 -0.14 -8.97
N LEU A 262 19.78 -1.44 -8.71
CA LEU A 262 18.74 -2.09 -7.91
C LEU A 262 19.09 -1.95 -6.43
N ARG A 263 18.09 -1.63 -5.61
CA ARG A 263 18.29 -1.55 -4.17
C ARG A 263 18.60 -2.94 -3.59
N PRO A 264 19.63 -3.07 -2.74
CA PRO A 264 19.97 -4.35 -2.13
C PRO A 264 18.78 -5.02 -1.42
N ALA A 265 18.80 -6.36 -1.37
CA ALA A 265 17.74 -7.20 -0.78
C ALA A 265 16.36 -7.14 -1.47
N TRP A 266 16.29 -6.68 -2.73
CA TRP A 266 15.08 -6.81 -3.54
C TRP A 266 14.63 -8.27 -3.72
N GLU A 267 15.56 -9.18 -3.99
CA GLU A 267 15.24 -10.61 -4.17
C GLU A 267 14.69 -11.26 -2.89
N ASP A 268 15.17 -10.86 -1.70
CA ASP A 268 14.63 -11.31 -0.42
C ASP A 268 13.17 -10.87 -0.23
N LEU A 269 12.87 -9.61 -0.58
CA LEU A 269 11.51 -9.08 -0.54
C LEU A 269 10.63 -9.79 -1.58
N LYS A 270 11.07 -9.92 -2.83
CA LYS A 270 10.35 -10.61 -3.91
C LYS A 270 10.00 -12.06 -3.55
N THR A 271 10.96 -12.79 -2.98
CA THR A 271 10.76 -14.18 -2.50
C THR A 271 9.71 -14.24 -1.40
N TYR A 272 9.69 -13.25 -0.49
CA TYR A 272 8.66 -13.16 0.53
C TYR A 272 7.26 -12.90 -0.07
N LEU A 273 7.13 -12.04 -1.07
CA LEU A 273 5.84 -11.71 -1.68
C LEU A 273 5.17 -12.92 -2.37
N THR A 274 5.95 -13.88 -2.87
CA THR A 274 5.49 -15.01 -3.72
C THR A 274 5.78 -16.42 -3.17
N ALA A 275 5.92 -16.56 -1.85
CA ALA A 275 6.38 -17.82 -1.25
C ALA A 275 5.46 -19.05 -1.53
N LYS A 276 6.10 -20.17 -1.91
CA LYS A 276 5.48 -21.50 -2.10
C LYS A 276 4.33 -21.50 -3.14
N GLY A 277 4.48 -20.74 -4.22
CA GLY A 277 3.48 -20.66 -5.29
C GLY A 277 2.20 -19.91 -4.91
N ARG A 278 2.21 -19.22 -3.76
CA ARG A 278 1.09 -18.39 -3.30
C ARG A 278 1.56 -16.95 -3.16
N LYS A 279 0.70 -16.01 -3.57
CA LYS A 279 0.92 -14.59 -3.31
C LYS A 279 0.51 -14.25 -1.89
N ARG A 280 1.44 -13.68 -1.12
CA ARG A 280 1.12 -13.03 0.17
C ARG A 280 0.55 -11.64 -0.05
N PHE A 281 0.96 -11.01 -1.14
CA PHE A 281 0.46 -9.72 -1.60
C PHE A 281 0.21 -9.72 -3.10
N GLU A 282 -0.87 -9.07 -3.53
CA GLU A 282 -0.99 -8.58 -4.91
C GLU A 282 -0.19 -7.28 -5.02
N VAL A 283 0.67 -7.21 -6.04
CA VAL A 283 1.67 -6.15 -6.18
C VAL A 283 1.21 -5.12 -7.20
N TYR A 284 1.40 -3.84 -6.86
CA TYR A 284 1.10 -2.69 -7.70
C TYR A 284 2.28 -1.71 -7.67
N VAL A 285 2.36 -0.86 -8.68
CA VAL A 285 3.35 0.22 -8.77
C VAL A 285 2.62 1.54 -8.93
N CYS A 286 3.00 2.53 -8.13
CA CYS A 286 2.52 3.90 -8.25
C CYS A 286 3.71 4.86 -8.22
N THR A 287 4.10 5.34 -9.39
CA THR A 287 5.29 6.19 -9.57
C THR A 287 4.92 7.53 -10.21
N MET A 288 5.76 8.55 -10.03
CA MET A 288 5.66 9.82 -10.76
C MET A 288 6.44 9.78 -12.09
N ALA A 289 7.14 8.69 -12.39
CA ALA A 289 7.88 8.53 -13.62
C ALA A 289 6.99 8.29 -14.84
N GLU A 290 7.54 8.53 -16.03
CA GLU A 290 6.87 8.28 -17.29
C GLU A 290 6.57 6.80 -17.52
N ARG A 291 5.55 6.51 -18.32
CA ARG A 291 5.00 5.15 -18.44
C ARG A 291 5.98 4.14 -19.03
N ASP A 292 6.65 4.48 -20.13
CA ASP A 292 7.58 3.55 -20.78
C ASP A 292 8.80 3.26 -19.89
N TYR A 293 9.24 4.26 -19.13
CA TYR A 293 10.26 4.11 -18.11
C TYR A 293 9.79 3.18 -16.99
N ALA A 294 8.63 3.45 -16.39
CA ALA A 294 8.10 2.68 -15.27
C ALA A 294 7.90 1.20 -15.61
N LEU A 295 7.37 0.92 -16.81
CA LEU A 295 7.17 -0.44 -17.30
C LEU A 295 8.50 -1.16 -17.49
N GLU A 296 9.52 -0.48 -18.01
CA GLU A 296 10.85 -1.08 -18.16
C GLU A 296 11.52 -1.31 -16.81
N MET A 297 11.52 -0.34 -15.90
CA MET A 297 12.09 -0.50 -14.56
C MET A 297 11.42 -1.67 -13.81
N TRP A 298 10.10 -1.79 -13.89
CA TRP A 298 9.39 -2.92 -13.31
C TRP A 298 9.78 -4.25 -13.94
N ARG A 299 9.91 -4.31 -15.28
CA ARG A 299 10.35 -5.52 -15.99
C ARG A 299 11.75 -5.96 -15.55
N LEU A 300 12.64 -5.02 -15.22
CA LEU A 300 13.97 -5.35 -14.70
C LEU A 300 13.93 -5.95 -13.29
N LEU A 301 12.98 -5.51 -12.45
CA LEU A 301 12.73 -6.01 -11.09
C LEU A 301 11.98 -7.36 -11.07
N ASP A 302 11.04 -7.56 -11.99
CA ASP A 302 10.23 -8.77 -12.13
C ASP A 302 10.30 -9.38 -13.55
N PRO A 303 11.49 -9.83 -14.01
CA PRO A 303 11.70 -10.29 -15.39
C PRO A 303 10.87 -11.52 -15.77
N GLU A 304 10.47 -12.31 -14.78
CA GLU A 304 9.69 -13.54 -14.98
C GLU A 304 8.19 -13.35 -14.74
N ALA A 305 7.73 -12.10 -14.54
CA ALA A 305 6.32 -11.77 -14.25
C ALA A 305 5.73 -12.58 -13.08
N ARG A 306 6.53 -12.84 -12.03
CA ARG A 306 6.10 -13.62 -10.86
C ARG A 306 5.29 -12.78 -9.88
N LEU A 307 5.56 -11.48 -9.79
CA LEU A 307 4.85 -10.54 -8.92
C LEU A 307 3.60 -10.00 -9.62
N ILE A 308 3.77 -9.48 -10.84
CA ILE A 308 2.68 -8.93 -11.66
C ILE A 308 2.62 -9.72 -12.97
N ASP A 309 1.45 -10.30 -13.25
CA ASP A 309 1.22 -11.02 -14.50
C ASP A 309 1.35 -10.06 -15.69
N SER A 310 2.04 -10.50 -16.74
CA SER A 310 2.23 -9.72 -17.97
C SER A 310 0.94 -9.10 -18.53
N LYS A 311 -0.20 -9.81 -18.44
CA LYS A 311 -1.52 -9.34 -18.93
C LYS A 311 -2.13 -8.25 -18.06
N LYS A 312 -1.69 -8.14 -16.80
CA LYS A 312 -2.16 -7.14 -15.82
C LYS A 312 -1.18 -5.99 -15.64
N LEU A 313 0.00 -6.06 -16.25
CA LEU A 313 1.08 -5.11 -15.99
C LEU A 313 0.64 -3.66 -16.25
N LEU A 314 -0.09 -3.42 -17.34
CA LEU A 314 -0.59 -2.09 -17.68
C LEU A 314 -1.57 -1.52 -16.65
N ASP A 315 -2.36 -2.37 -16.02
CA ASP A 315 -3.36 -1.98 -15.02
C ASP A 315 -2.72 -1.80 -13.63
N CYS A 316 -1.68 -2.59 -13.33
CA CYS A 316 -1.01 -2.55 -12.04
C CYS A 316 0.10 -1.48 -11.95
N VAL A 317 0.61 -0.96 -13.07
CA VAL A 317 1.61 0.12 -13.10
C VAL A 317 0.94 1.45 -13.43
N VAL A 318 0.81 2.27 -12.40
CA VAL A 318 0.16 3.59 -12.44
C VAL A 318 1.20 4.70 -12.39
N CYS A 319 1.16 5.58 -13.39
CA CYS A 319 2.02 6.75 -13.50
C CYS A 319 1.21 8.01 -13.15
N VAL A 320 1.67 8.76 -12.15
CA VAL A 320 1.04 9.99 -11.68
C VAL A 320 1.70 11.19 -12.34
N LYS A 321 0.87 12.12 -12.86
CA LYS A 321 1.36 13.32 -13.52
C LYS A 321 2.05 14.26 -12.54
N SER A 322 3.03 15.02 -13.02
CA SER A 322 3.67 16.08 -12.25
C SER A 322 2.62 17.06 -11.70
N GLY A 323 2.77 17.45 -10.43
CA GLY A 323 1.85 18.33 -9.70
C GLY A 323 0.63 17.64 -9.07
N ALA A 324 0.39 16.36 -9.33
CA ALA A 324 -0.63 15.57 -8.63
C ALA A 324 -0.02 14.71 -7.51
N ARG A 325 -0.82 14.34 -6.52
CA ARG A 325 -0.44 13.35 -5.50
C ARG A 325 -0.87 11.94 -5.91
N LYS A 326 -0.14 10.95 -5.42
CA LYS A 326 -0.49 9.52 -5.51
C LYS A 326 -1.71 9.24 -4.63
N SER A 327 -2.58 8.32 -5.06
CA SER A 327 -3.70 7.86 -4.23
C SER A 327 -4.03 6.40 -4.50
N LEU A 328 -4.43 5.67 -3.45
CA LEU A 328 -4.87 4.28 -3.57
C LEU A 328 -6.15 4.15 -4.39
N LEU A 329 -6.99 5.19 -4.43
CA LEU A 329 -8.16 5.24 -5.30
C LEU A 329 -7.78 5.17 -6.78
N ASN A 330 -6.70 5.86 -7.17
CA ASN A 330 -6.20 5.81 -8.54
C ASN A 330 -5.44 4.50 -8.86
N VAL A 331 -4.84 3.87 -7.85
CA VAL A 331 -4.20 2.55 -8.01
C VAL A 331 -5.24 1.45 -8.16
N PHE A 332 -6.34 1.51 -7.38
CA PHE A 332 -7.38 0.49 -7.34
C PHE A 332 -8.63 0.89 -8.12
N GLN A 333 -8.44 1.36 -9.35
CA GLN A 333 -9.55 1.61 -10.27
C GLN A 333 -10.38 0.33 -10.46
N ASN A 334 -11.68 0.50 -10.72
CA ASN A 334 -12.62 -0.60 -10.96
C ASN A 334 -12.80 -1.58 -9.79
N GLY A 335 -12.58 -1.11 -8.55
CA GLY A 335 -12.88 -1.90 -7.35
C GLY A 335 -11.97 -3.12 -7.16
N ILE A 336 -10.75 -3.11 -7.70
CA ILE A 336 -9.86 -4.28 -7.63
C ILE A 336 -9.25 -4.53 -6.24
N CYS A 337 -9.31 -3.54 -5.34
CA CYS A 337 -8.90 -3.65 -3.94
C CYS A 337 -9.48 -2.49 -3.11
N HIS A 338 -9.69 -2.71 -1.81
CA HIS A 338 -10.04 -1.65 -0.87
C HIS A 338 -8.77 -1.06 -0.23
N PRO A 339 -8.63 0.28 -0.10
CA PRO A 339 -7.45 0.91 0.50
C PRO A 339 -7.06 0.36 1.87
N LYS A 340 -8.03 -0.02 2.71
CA LYS A 340 -7.78 -0.62 4.04
C LYS A 340 -7.03 -1.96 4.02
N MET A 341 -6.94 -2.60 2.86
CA MET A 341 -6.26 -3.87 2.66
C MET A 341 -4.90 -3.68 1.94
N ALA A 342 -4.38 -2.45 1.86
CA ALA A 342 -3.21 -2.11 1.07
C ALA A 342 -2.13 -1.36 1.87
N ILE A 343 -0.91 -1.89 1.86
CA ILE A 343 0.28 -1.21 2.39
C ILE A 343 1.03 -0.52 1.23
N ILE A 344 1.59 0.66 1.48
CA ILE A 344 2.41 1.41 0.53
C ILE A 344 3.86 1.41 1.03
N ILE A 345 4.82 1.15 0.15
CA ILE A 345 6.26 1.35 0.39
C ILE A 345 6.74 2.45 -0.55
N ASP A 346 7.17 3.57 0.03
CA ASP A 346 7.56 4.79 -0.70
C ASP A 346 8.59 5.53 0.16
N ASP A 347 9.54 6.22 -0.44
CA ASP A 347 10.52 7.03 0.29
C ASP A 347 9.93 8.38 0.76
N ARG A 348 8.77 8.77 0.23
CA ARG A 348 8.14 10.07 0.50
C ARG A 348 6.69 9.92 0.96
N LEU A 349 6.41 10.35 2.19
CA LEU A 349 5.04 10.38 2.72
C LEU A 349 4.16 11.40 1.99
N LYS A 350 4.67 12.62 1.79
CA LYS A 350 3.87 13.78 1.35
C LYS A 350 3.50 13.80 -0.12
N VAL A 351 3.98 12.83 -0.91
CA VAL A 351 3.52 12.64 -2.30
C VAL A 351 2.20 11.88 -2.38
N TRP A 352 1.70 11.32 -1.27
CA TRP A 352 0.42 10.65 -1.17
C TRP A 352 -0.68 11.57 -0.64
N GLU A 353 -1.92 11.35 -1.11
CA GLU A 353 -3.13 11.97 -0.57
C GLU A 353 -3.23 11.73 0.95
N ASP A 354 -3.72 12.73 1.70
CA ASP A 354 -3.66 12.71 3.17
C ASP A 354 -4.39 11.52 3.80
N LYS A 355 -5.47 11.06 3.15
CA LYS A 355 -6.24 9.87 3.56
C LYS A 355 -5.47 8.54 3.41
N ASP A 356 -4.45 8.51 2.55
CA ASP A 356 -3.66 7.33 2.22
C ASP A 356 -2.31 7.31 2.97
N GLN A 357 -1.83 8.48 3.43
CA GLN A 357 -0.59 8.60 4.22
C GLN A 357 -0.48 7.64 5.43
N PRO A 358 -1.55 7.35 6.20
CA PRO A 358 -1.48 6.36 7.29
C PRO A 358 -1.13 4.94 6.85
N ARG A 359 -1.17 4.64 5.55
CA ARG A 359 -0.86 3.33 4.96
C ARG A 359 0.54 3.27 4.34
N VAL A 360 1.32 4.35 4.45
CA VAL A 360 2.67 4.46 3.89
C VAL A 360 3.71 4.05 4.94
N HIS A 361 4.44 2.98 4.65
CA HIS A 361 5.71 2.71 5.30
C HIS A 361 6.81 3.48 4.56
N VAL A 362 7.29 4.55 5.20
CA VAL A 362 8.37 5.37 4.65
C VAL A 362 9.70 4.66 4.80
N VAL A 363 10.37 4.41 3.68
CA VAL A 363 11.76 3.93 3.67
C VAL A 363 12.74 5.08 3.44
N PRO A 364 13.98 5.04 3.94
CA PRO A 364 14.97 6.02 3.53
C PRO A 364 15.16 6.02 2.00
N ALA A 365 15.36 7.20 1.41
CA ALA A 365 15.65 7.33 -0.02
C ALA A 365 16.93 6.56 -0.38
N PHE A 366 16.84 5.73 -1.41
CA PHE A 366 17.94 4.94 -1.92
C PHE A 366 18.92 5.85 -2.66
N SER A 367 20.01 6.21 -1.99
CA SER A 367 21.01 7.17 -2.47
C SER A 367 22.39 6.51 -2.58
N PRO A 368 22.62 5.60 -3.55
CA PRO A 368 23.83 4.77 -3.60
C PRO A 368 25.13 5.55 -3.88
N TYR A 369 25.05 6.78 -4.39
CA TYR A 369 26.21 7.61 -4.69
C TYR A 369 26.62 8.47 -3.48
N PHE A 370 25.63 9.13 -2.85
CA PHE A 370 25.79 10.04 -1.72
C PHE A 370 26.00 9.32 -0.39
N ALA A 371 25.19 8.29 -0.10
CA ALA A 371 25.20 7.58 1.19
C ALA A 371 25.16 6.04 1.02
N PRO A 372 26.12 5.43 0.30
CA PRO A 372 26.15 3.98 0.08
C PRO A 372 26.14 3.16 1.38
N GLN A 373 26.77 3.66 2.43
CA GLN A 373 26.82 3.01 3.73
C GLN A 373 25.45 2.89 4.40
N ALA A 374 24.45 3.68 4.02
CA ALA A 374 23.09 3.53 4.56
C ALA A 374 22.48 2.15 4.24
N GLU A 375 22.90 1.54 3.14
CA GLU A 375 22.44 0.22 2.70
C GLU A 375 23.32 -0.93 3.25
N THR A 376 24.56 -0.67 3.65
CA THR A 376 25.53 -1.71 4.05
C THR A 376 25.98 -1.67 5.52
N ALA A 377 25.83 -0.52 6.20
CA ALA A 377 26.27 -0.35 7.59
C ALA A 377 25.23 -0.88 8.59
N ASN A 378 23.98 -0.99 8.18
CA ASN A 378 22.92 -1.56 9.00
C ASN A 378 22.98 -3.08 8.99
N ALA A 379 22.79 -3.72 10.16
CA ALA A 379 22.75 -5.18 10.28
C ALA A 379 21.64 -5.82 9.44
N VAL A 380 20.57 -5.06 9.16
CA VAL A 380 19.43 -5.48 8.33
C VAL A 380 19.24 -4.47 7.19
N PRO A 381 19.29 -4.91 5.92
CA PRO A 381 19.04 -4.05 4.77
C PRO A 381 17.64 -3.42 4.80
N VAL A 382 17.48 -2.25 4.19
CA VAL A 382 16.20 -1.49 4.22
C VAL A 382 15.04 -2.31 3.67
N LEU A 383 15.22 -3.01 2.53
CA LEU A 383 14.15 -3.84 1.97
C LEU A 383 13.83 -5.09 2.81
N CYS A 384 14.79 -5.57 3.61
CA CYS A 384 14.52 -6.60 4.62
C CYS A 384 13.68 -6.05 5.79
N VAL A 385 13.87 -4.79 6.19
CA VAL A 385 13.00 -4.12 7.15
C VAL A 385 11.59 -3.96 6.58
N ALA A 386 11.46 -3.46 5.35
CA ALA A 386 10.16 -3.34 4.68
C ALA A 386 9.44 -4.69 4.56
N ARG A 387 10.16 -5.77 4.25
CA ARG A 387 9.65 -7.14 4.28
C ARG A 387 9.10 -7.53 5.65
N ASN A 388 9.84 -7.25 6.72
CA ASN A 388 9.41 -7.58 8.09
C ASN A 388 8.17 -6.79 8.49
N VAL A 389 8.11 -5.50 8.15
CA VAL A 389 6.92 -4.64 8.36
C VAL A 389 5.72 -5.20 7.61
N ALA A 390 5.86 -5.50 6.31
CA ALA A 390 4.79 -6.11 5.53
C ALA A 390 4.33 -7.46 6.15
N CYS A 391 5.27 -8.25 6.67
CA CYS A 391 4.94 -9.50 7.36
C CYS A 391 4.13 -9.29 8.63
N ASN A 392 4.53 -8.33 9.45
CA ASN A 392 3.84 -8.01 10.71
C ASN A 392 2.46 -7.41 10.45
N VAL A 393 2.35 -6.44 9.53
CA VAL A 393 1.08 -5.83 9.12
C VAL A 393 0.11 -6.90 8.63
N ARG A 394 0.57 -7.79 7.73
CA ARG A 394 -0.28 -8.87 7.21
C ARG A 394 -0.71 -9.83 8.32
N GLY A 395 0.22 -10.24 9.18
CA GLY A 395 -0.05 -11.12 10.31
C GLY A 395 -1.09 -10.53 11.27
N SER A 396 -0.89 -9.29 11.69
CA SER A 396 -1.79 -8.57 12.60
C SER A 396 -3.15 -8.28 11.98
N PHE A 397 -3.20 -7.87 10.70
CA PHE A 397 -4.46 -7.67 9.98
C PHE A 397 -5.31 -8.95 9.98
N PHE A 398 -4.73 -10.09 9.60
CA PHE A 398 -5.52 -11.31 9.55
C PHE A 398 -5.80 -11.90 10.94
N ARG A 399 -4.94 -11.67 11.94
CA ARG A 399 -5.26 -12.01 13.33
C ARG A 399 -6.50 -11.26 13.80
N GLU A 400 -6.54 -9.94 13.60
CA GLU A 400 -7.71 -9.12 13.94
C GLU A 400 -8.96 -9.55 13.18
N PHE A 401 -8.82 -9.76 11.86
CA PHE A 401 -9.92 -10.20 11.01
C PHE A 401 -10.49 -11.55 11.51
N ASP A 402 -9.64 -12.49 11.90
CA ASP A 402 -10.06 -13.83 12.31
C ASP A 402 -10.63 -13.86 13.74
N GLU A 403 -9.88 -13.31 14.70
CA GLU A 403 -10.16 -13.45 16.12
C GLU A 403 -11.23 -12.48 16.62
N ASN A 404 -11.31 -11.29 16.02
CA ASN A 404 -12.24 -10.25 16.44
C ASN A 404 -13.40 -10.09 15.47
N LEU A 405 -13.14 -9.81 14.19
CA LEU A 405 -14.20 -9.50 13.22
C LEU A 405 -15.04 -10.74 12.88
N LEU A 406 -14.40 -11.80 12.37
CA LEU A 406 -15.09 -13.00 11.90
C LEU A 406 -15.81 -13.72 13.04
N ARG A 407 -15.18 -13.80 14.22
CA ARG A 407 -15.79 -14.44 15.40
C ARG A 407 -17.06 -13.72 15.84
N ARG A 408 -17.03 -12.40 15.96
CA ARG A 408 -18.19 -11.60 16.39
C ARG A 408 -19.34 -11.64 15.39
N ILE A 409 -19.04 -11.86 14.11
CA ILE A 409 -20.06 -11.82 13.06
C ILE A 409 -21.05 -12.98 13.13
N TYR A 410 -20.66 -14.14 13.66
CA TYR A 410 -21.56 -15.27 13.82
C TYR A 410 -22.62 -15.06 14.92
N ASP A 411 -22.41 -14.10 15.82
CA ASP A 411 -23.34 -13.76 16.90
C ASP A 411 -24.33 -12.64 16.49
N ILE A 412 -24.30 -12.20 15.22
CA ILE A 412 -25.12 -11.11 14.70
C ILE A 412 -26.40 -11.65 14.07
N PHE A 413 -27.51 -11.06 14.48
CA PHE A 413 -28.84 -11.36 13.97
C PHE A 413 -29.44 -10.15 13.26
N TYR A 414 -30.44 -10.42 12.43
CA TYR A 414 -31.14 -9.43 11.62
C TYR A 414 -31.62 -8.22 12.44
N GLU A 415 -32.11 -8.46 13.66
CA GLU A 415 -32.66 -7.44 14.55
C GLU A 415 -31.60 -6.53 15.18
N ASP A 416 -30.34 -6.94 15.19
CA ASP A 416 -29.29 -6.21 15.89
C ASP A 416 -29.02 -4.83 15.27
N GLU A 417 -28.61 -3.88 16.11
CA GLU A 417 -28.30 -2.52 15.67
C GLU A 417 -26.95 -2.48 14.96
N ILE A 418 -26.92 -1.79 13.82
CA ILE A 418 -25.75 -1.70 12.95
C ILE A 418 -24.60 -0.91 13.61
N GLU A 419 -24.93 -0.04 14.56
CA GLU A 419 -23.95 0.72 15.37
C GLU A 419 -23.12 -0.19 16.29
N ASN A 420 -23.62 -1.40 16.61
CA ASN A 420 -22.92 -2.37 17.45
C ASN A 420 -22.01 -3.31 16.64
N LEU A 421 -21.89 -3.10 15.33
CA LEU A 421 -21.00 -3.90 14.49
C LEU A 421 -19.53 -3.66 14.84
N PRO A 422 -18.68 -4.69 14.79
CA PRO A 422 -17.24 -4.53 14.94
C PRO A 422 -16.68 -3.58 13.87
N SER A 423 -15.70 -2.75 14.24
CA SER A 423 -15.05 -1.83 13.32
C SER A 423 -14.31 -2.58 12.20
N ALA A 424 -14.23 -1.94 11.03
CA ALA A 424 -13.46 -2.48 9.91
C ALA A 424 -11.97 -2.54 10.25
N THR A 425 -11.33 -3.66 9.91
CA THR A 425 -9.87 -3.80 10.02
C THR A 425 -9.16 -2.92 8.99
N ASP A 426 -8.11 -2.22 9.40
CA ASP A 426 -7.29 -1.39 8.52
C ASP A 426 -5.81 -1.70 8.73
N VAL A 427 -5.07 -1.87 7.64
CA VAL A 427 -3.62 -2.07 7.67
C VAL A 427 -2.87 -0.93 8.35
N SER A 428 -3.40 0.30 8.30
CA SER A 428 -2.78 1.46 8.97
C SER A 428 -2.62 1.27 10.47
N ASN A 429 -3.50 0.50 11.10
CA ASN A 429 -3.47 0.24 12.54
C ASN A 429 -2.26 -0.61 12.97
N TYR A 430 -1.54 -1.21 12.01
CA TYR A 430 -0.43 -2.13 12.27
C TYR A 430 0.90 -1.66 11.70
N LEU A 431 0.92 -0.48 11.06
CA LEU A 431 2.14 0.12 10.50
C LEU A 431 2.99 0.84 11.55
N MET A 432 2.34 1.35 12.59
CA MET A 432 3.00 1.96 13.74
C MET A 432 3.19 0.87 14.81
N SER A 433 4.42 0.45 15.08
CA SER A 433 4.66 -0.45 16.21
C SER A 433 4.40 0.29 17.52
N GLU A 434 3.75 -0.39 18.47
CA GLU A 434 3.59 0.04 19.86
C GLU A 434 4.93 0.15 20.63
N ASP A 435 6.06 -0.14 19.97
CA ASP A 435 7.43 0.01 20.51
C ASP A 435 7.98 1.45 20.48
N ALA A 436 7.17 2.45 20.12
CA ALA A 436 7.54 3.87 20.22
C ALA A 436 7.60 4.39 21.68
N ASN A 437 7.36 3.54 22.68
CA ASN A 437 7.50 3.87 24.11
C ASN A 437 8.91 3.61 24.68
N ILE A 438 9.93 3.41 23.84
CA ILE A 438 11.32 3.53 24.29
C ILE A 438 11.63 5.02 24.42
N ILE A 439 11.64 5.50 25.66
CA ILE A 439 12.10 6.83 26.09
C ILE A 439 13.37 7.22 25.30
N PRO A 440 13.37 8.31 24.50
CA PRO A 440 14.59 8.77 23.86
C PRO A 440 15.43 9.50 24.91
N ASN A 441 16.33 8.78 25.55
CA ASN A 441 17.41 9.41 26.29
C ASN A 441 18.53 9.72 25.30
N GLY A 442 18.63 10.98 24.84
CA GLY A 442 19.80 11.45 24.10
C GLY A 442 19.58 12.58 23.09
N ASN A 443 19.70 13.81 23.57
CA ASN A 443 20.15 15.05 22.91
C ASN A 443 19.36 15.60 21.68
N PRO A 444 18.68 16.76 21.80
CA PRO A 444 17.99 17.41 20.69
C PRO A 444 18.97 18.31 19.93
N ASN A 445 19.64 17.79 18.91
CA ASN A 445 20.23 18.59 17.84
C ASN A 445 20.53 17.69 16.64
N VAL A 446 19.48 17.38 15.86
CA VAL A 446 19.63 16.91 14.48
C VAL A 446 18.70 17.77 13.64
N VAL A 447 19.31 18.69 12.90
CA VAL A 447 18.65 19.54 11.92
C VAL A 447 18.15 18.64 10.80
N ALA A 448 16.83 18.64 10.57
CA ALA A 448 16.22 17.99 9.45
C ALA A 448 16.56 18.78 8.17
N GLU A 449 17.49 18.24 7.37
CA GLU A 449 17.88 18.81 6.08
C GLU A 449 17.39 17.91 4.95
N GLY A 450 16.42 18.41 4.18
CA GLY A 450 15.78 17.69 3.10
C GLY A 450 14.85 18.59 2.30
N MET A 451 15.35 19.73 1.79
CA MET A 451 14.66 20.55 0.77
C MET A 451 15.69 21.34 -0.05
N ASN A 452 16.06 20.83 -1.22
CA ASN A 452 16.81 21.62 -2.22
C ASN A 452 15.87 22.04 -3.36
N GLY A 453 15.56 23.33 -3.39
CA GLY A 453 14.87 24.01 -4.49
C GLY A 453 15.23 25.51 -4.49
N PRO A 454 15.24 26.18 -5.66
CA PRO A 454 15.81 27.53 -5.83
C PRO A 454 15.01 28.67 -5.16
N GLU A 455 13.91 28.38 -4.45
CA GLU A 455 13.12 29.40 -3.73
C GLU A 455 13.68 29.78 -2.33
N VAL A 456 14.68 29.07 -1.82
CA VAL A 456 15.25 29.30 -0.47
C VAL A 456 16.22 30.48 -0.44
N VAL A 457 16.88 30.80 -1.56
CA VAL A 457 17.86 31.90 -1.62
C VAL A 457 17.22 33.28 -1.40
N GLN A 458 15.94 33.43 -1.76
CA GLN A 458 15.24 34.72 -1.64
C GLN A 458 14.60 34.98 -0.26
N ARG A 459 14.53 33.97 0.61
CA ARG A 459 13.98 34.12 1.98
C ARG A 459 15.04 34.35 3.04
N LEU A 460 16.27 33.91 2.83
CA LEU A 460 17.39 34.12 3.76
C LEU A 460 17.77 35.61 3.89
N HIS A 461 17.75 36.36 2.78
CA HIS A 461 18.07 37.79 2.79
C HIS A 461 17.03 38.66 3.53
N ASN A 462 15.78 38.18 3.67
CA ASN A 462 14.71 38.91 4.38
C ASN A 462 14.67 38.64 5.90
N LEU A 463 15.34 37.58 6.38
CA LEU A 463 15.41 37.20 7.80
C LEU A 463 16.58 37.88 8.54
N GLU A 464 17.69 38.16 7.87
CA GLU A 464 18.81 38.90 8.46
C GLU A 464 18.46 40.36 8.80
N VAL A 465 17.67 41.03 7.95
CA VAL A 465 17.26 42.44 8.18
C VAL A 465 16.32 42.58 9.39
N LYS A 466 15.53 41.55 9.72
CA LYS A 466 14.59 41.57 10.86
C LYS A 466 15.24 41.26 12.20
N THR A 467 16.36 40.54 12.21
CA THR A 467 17.00 40.07 13.45
C THR A 467 17.84 41.17 14.12
N ILE A 468 18.38 42.11 13.33
CA ILE A 468 19.15 43.25 13.85
C ILE A 468 18.26 44.30 14.54
N ALA A 469 16.97 44.38 14.18
CA ALA A 469 16.04 45.39 14.73
C ALA A 469 15.52 45.07 16.15
N ASN A 470 15.55 43.80 16.58
CA ASN A 470 14.87 43.36 17.83
C ASN A 470 15.80 43.16 19.04
N ALA A 471 17.12 43.35 18.90
CA ALA A 471 18.07 43.21 20.01
C ALA A 471 18.22 44.46 20.89
N SER A 472 17.43 45.51 20.65
CA SER A 472 17.48 46.78 21.40
C SER A 472 16.19 47.05 22.18
N SER A 473 15.75 46.14 23.06
CA SER A 473 14.84 46.52 24.15
C SER A 473 14.71 45.43 25.20
N THR A 474 15.08 45.79 26.43
CA THR A 474 14.55 45.40 27.75
C THR A 474 15.53 44.74 28.71
N ALA A 475 15.68 45.42 29.85
CA ALA A 475 16.52 45.13 30.99
C ALA A 475 15.66 44.82 32.22
N ASN A 476 16.27 44.08 33.15
CA ASN A 476 16.09 44.05 34.61
C ASN A 476 14.95 43.23 35.26
N VAL A 477 15.37 42.67 36.42
CA VAL A 477 14.68 42.41 37.72
C VAL A 477 14.72 40.92 38.13
N THR A 478 15.78 40.45 38.82
CA THR A 478 16.04 40.28 40.29
C THR A 478 15.65 38.90 40.89
N ALA A 479 16.63 38.30 41.60
CA ALA A 479 16.54 37.08 42.41
C ALA A 479 15.97 37.32 43.83
N PRO A 480 15.81 36.26 44.66
CA PRO A 480 16.79 36.05 45.74
C PRO A 480 17.12 34.57 46.08
N ALA A 481 18.12 34.41 46.97
CA ALA A 481 18.92 33.22 47.25
C ALA A 481 18.68 32.57 48.64
N SER A 482 19.25 31.34 48.85
CA SER A 482 19.83 30.72 50.08
C SER A 482 19.53 29.20 50.15
N LEU A 483 20.27 28.27 50.75
CA LEU A 483 21.67 28.07 51.22
C LEU A 483 21.80 26.56 51.60
N ARG A 484 23.03 26.03 51.49
CA ARG A 484 23.67 24.91 52.25
C ARG A 484 23.52 23.42 51.86
N ALA A 485 24.61 22.73 52.17
CA ALA A 485 25.09 21.42 51.73
C ALA A 485 25.06 20.35 52.85
N ALA A 486 25.11 19.05 52.49
CA ALA A 486 25.81 17.96 53.19
C ALA A 486 25.69 16.62 52.42
N ALA A 487 26.58 15.67 52.67
CA ALA A 487 26.93 14.52 51.83
C ALA A 487 26.49 13.13 52.37
N LEU A 488 26.27 12.18 51.43
CA LEU A 488 26.46 10.69 51.45
C LEU A 488 25.66 9.80 52.45
N PRO A 489 25.53 8.45 52.27
CA PRO A 489 25.92 7.54 51.16
C PRO A 489 24.88 6.47 50.72
N SER A 490 25.25 5.74 49.66
CA SER A 490 24.86 4.40 49.15
C SER A 490 23.64 3.64 49.68
N GLU A 491 22.86 3.07 48.74
CA GLU A 491 22.34 1.70 48.83
C GLU A 491 21.95 1.16 47.43
N LYS A 492 22.43 -0.04 47.08
CA LYS A 492 21.90 -0.88 46.00
C LYS A 492 20.79 -1.76 46.59
N PRO A 493 19.77 -2.14 45.80
CA PRO A 493 19.53 -3.58 45.67
C PRO A 493 19.16 -4.01 44.23
N ILE A 494 19.83 -5.03 43.68
CA ILE A 494 19.43 -6.46 43.62
C ILE A 494 18.60 -6.76 42.35
N LEU A 495 19.28 -7.46 41.43
CA LEU A 495 18.74 -8.19 40.29
C LEU A 495 18.05 -9.46 40.79
N HIS A 496 16.83 -9.69 40.33
CA HIS A 496 16.22 -11.02 40.31
C HIS A 496 16.20 -11.51 38.86
N GLU A 497 17.11 -12.42 38.53
CA GLU A 497 16.92 -13.42 37.48
C GLU A 497 15.90 -14.45 37.97
N ASN A 498 15.00 -14.93 37.10
CA ASN A 498 14.89 -16.36 36.71
C ASN A 498 13.76 -16.62 35.66
N PRO A 499 13.61 -17.83 35.06
CA PRO A 499 13.98 -18.11 33.66
C PRO A 499 12.81 -18.75 32.86
N PHE A 500 13.13 -19.52 31.81
CA PHE A 500 12.28 -20.39 30.95
C PHE A 500 11.85 -19.79 29.59
N TRP A 501 12.55 -20.13 28.50
CA TRP A 501 12.40 -21.38 27.75
C TRP A 501 13.43 -21.42 26.61
N ARG A 502 14.17 -22.52 26.55
CA ARG A 502 14.92 -23.00 25.37
C ARG A 502 14.34 -24.39 25.05
N GLU A 503 14.45 -24.76 23.77
CA GLU A 503 14.31 -26.11 23.20
C GLU A 503 12.86 -26.56 22.88
N SER A 504 12.55 -27.17 21.71
CA SER A 504 13.40 -27.84 20.72
C SER A 504 12.74 -27.95 19.33
N LEU A 505 13.63 -28.05 18.34
CA LEU A 505 13.44 -28.54 16.99
C LEU A 505 13.35 -30.07 16.97
N SER A 506 12.49 -30.59 16.09
CA SER A 506 12.64 -31.82 15.32
C SER A 506 11.76 -31.73 14.08
#